data_AF-A0A818QHW0-F1
#
_entry.id   AF-A0A818QHW0-F1
#
_cell.length_a   1.000
_cell.length_b   1.000
_cell.length_c   1.000
_cell.angle_alpha   90.00
_cell.angle_beta   90.00
_cell.angle_gamma   90.00
#
_symmetry.space_group_name_H-M   'P 1'
#
loop_
_entity.id
_entity.type
_entity.pdbx_description
1 polymer ?
#
loop_
_entity_poly.entity_id
_entity_poly.type
_entity_poly.pdbx_seq_one_letter_code
_entity_poly.pdbx_strand_id
1 'polypeptide(L)'
;NEPENTAKAICSWDIDYIVLTSVDRDDLSDQGSSHIAQTISSIKRQKPNLLVECLTPDFRGDKKCIETIVKSNLDVYAHNVETVRELQSHVRDYRANFEQSLN
;
A
#
# COMPACT_ATOMS: atom_id res chain seq x y z
N ASN A 1 15.18 -10.04 2.34
CA ASN A 1 14.97 -9.77 0.89
C ASN A 1 13.55 -10.15 0.44
N GLU A 2 12.52 -9.82 1.22
CA GLU A 2 11.14 -10.10 0.80
C GLU A 2 10.72 -9.28 -0.44
N PRO A 3 10.99 -7.95 -0.55
CA PRO A 3 10.53 -7.18 -1.72
C PRO A 3 10.98 -7.73 -3.08
N GLU A 4 12.25 -8.15 -3.17
CA GLU A 4 12.79 -8.73 -4.40
C GLU A 4 12.23 -10.13 -4.68
N ASN A 5 12.05 -10.95 -3.65
CA ASN A 5 11.52 -12.31 -3.82
C ASN A 5 10.04 -12.27 -4.23
N THR A 6 9.26 -11.39 -3.62
CA THR A 6 7.85 -11.14 -3.97
C THR A 6 7.74 -10.64 -5.40
N ALA A 7 8.58 -9.67 -5.80
CA ALA A 7 8.61 -9.18 -7.18
C ALA A 7 8.96 -10.28 -8.19
N LYS A 8 9.95 -11.12 -7.90
CA LYS A 8 10.31 -12.27 -8.75
C LYS A 8 9.16 -13.26 -8.90
N ALA A 9 8.49 -13.60 -7.81
CA ALA A 9 7.32 -14.49 -7.85
C ALA A 9 6.20 -13.91 -8.72
N ILE A 10 5.83 -12.65 -8.49
CA ILE A 10 4.79 -11.95 -9.28
C ILE A 10 5.16 -11.89 -10.76
N CYS A 11 6.42 -11.57 -11.10
CA CYS A 11 6.85 -11.48 -12.49
C CYS A 11 6.88 -12.82 -13.22
N SER A 12 6.91 -13.94 -12.50
CA SER A 12 6.78 -15.28 -13.09
C SER A 12 5.35 -15.66 -13.45
N TRP A 13 4.36 -14.89 -13.00
CA TRP A 13 2.96 -15.13 -13.29
C TRP A 13 2.55 -14.45 -14.60
N ASP A 14 1.68 -15.12 -15.34
CA ASP A 14 1.09 -14.59 -16.58
C ASP A 14 -0.15 -13.74 -16.27
N ILE A 15 0.10 -12.60 -15.63
CA ILE A 15 -0.93 -11.62 -15.25
C ILE A 15 -0.53 -10.22 -15.73
N ASP A 16 -1.55 -9.40 -15.98
CA ASP A 16 -1.40 -8.00 -16.42
C ASP A 16 -1.71 -6.99 -15.32
N TYR A 17 -2.25 -7.44 -14.18
CA TYR A 17 -2.63 -6.59 -13.06
C TYR A 17 -2.41 -7.29 -11.71
N ILE A 18 -1.88 -6.57 -10.72
CA ILE A 18 -1.71 -7.06 -9.35
C ILE A 18 -2.12 -5.99 -8.34
N VAL A 19 -2.76 -6.41 -7.24
CA VAL A 19 -3.02 -5.58 -6.06
C VAL A 19 -2.08 -6.00 -4.95
N LEU A 20 -1.38 -5.03 -4.35
CA LEU A 20 -0.58 -5.20 -3.14
C LEU A 20 -1.30 -4.56 -1.96
N THR A 21 -1.25 -5.22 -0.82
CA THR A 21 -1.73 -4.68 0.46
C THR A 21 -0.84 -5.15 1.59
N SER A 22 -0.97 -4.53 2.76
CA SER A 22 -0.22 -4.90 3.96
C SER A 22 -1.11 -4.80 5.19
N VAL A 23 -0.67 -5.47 6.26
CA VAL A 23 -1.15 -5.15 7.60
C VAL A 23 -0.54 -3.83 8.09
N ASP A 24 -1.17 -3.22 9.08
CA ASP A 24 -0.59 -2.05 9.76
C ASP A 24 0.72 -2.43 10.46
N ARG A 25 1.75 -1.61 10.24
CA ARG A 25 3.09 -1.78 10.84
C ARG A 25 3.44 -0.62 11.75
N ASP A 26 2.54 -0.36 12.67
CA ASP A 26 2.66 0.64 13.74
C ASP A 26 3.96 0.52 14.58
N ASP A 27 4.61 -0.64 14.53
CA ASP A 27 5.89 -0.95 15.17
C ASP A 27 7.10 -0.38 14.41
N LEU A 28 6.93 0.00 13.14
CA LEU A 28 7.99 0.55 12.29
C LEU A 28 7.90 2.07 12.20
N SER A 29 9.05 2.73 12.12
CA SER A 29 9.13 4.19 12.00
C SER A 29 8.55 4.74 10.69
N ASP A 30 8.57 3.94 9.62
CA ASP A 30 8.01 4.29 8.31
C ASP A 30 6.69 3.55 8.03
N GLN A 31 6.14 2.87 9.04
CA GLN A 31 4.90 2.11 8.98
C GLN A 31 4.85 1.09 7.84
N GLY A 32 6.02 0.61 7.37
CA GLY A 32 6.14 -0.36 6.28
C GLY A 32 6.09 0.23 4.87
N SER A 33 5.96 1.55 4.73
CA SER A 33 5.86 2.21 3.42
C SER A 33 7.06 1.94 2.51
N SER A 34 8.29 1.94 3.04
CA SER A 34 9.49 1.66 2.22
C SER A 34 9.49 0.24 1.69
N HIS A 35 8.97 -0.71 2.46
CA HIS A 35 8.93 -2.11 2.08
C HIS A 35 8.03 -2.34 0.86
N ILE A 36 6.84 -1.75 0.89
CA ILE A 36 5.87 -1.82 -0.20
C ILE A 36 6.41 -1.10 -1.43
N ALA A 37 6.96 0.12 -1.26
CA ALA A 37 7.55 0.87 -2.36
C ALA A 37 8.70 0.10 -3.05
N GLN A 38 9.59 -0.53 -2.28
CA GLN A 38 10.66 -1.36 -2.84
C GLN A 38 10.13 -2.58 -3.62
N THR A 39 9.01 -3.15 -3.18
CA THR A 39 8.34 -4.26 -3.87
C THR A 39 7.80 -3.79 -5.22
N ILE A 40 7.06 -2.68 -5.23
CA ILE A 40 6.48 -2.07 -6.45
C ILE A 40 7.60 -1.70 -7.43
N SER A 41 8.63 -0.98 -6.99
CA SER A 41 9.73 -0.58 -7.87
C SER A 41 10.51 -1.79 -8.41
N SER A 42 10.59 -2.90 -7.64
CA SER A 42 11.22 -4.14 -8.11
C SER A 42 10.36 -4.90 -9.12
N ILE A 43 9.03 -4.84 -8.99
CA ILE A 43 8.10 -5.33 -10.00
C ILE A 43 8.25 -4.51 -11.28
N LYS A 44 8.14 -3.18 -11.19
CA LYS A 44 8.21 -2.27 -12.34
C LYS A 44 9.55 -2.34 -13.08
N ARG A 45 10.64 -2.65 -12.39
CA ARG A 45 11.95 -2.89 -13.03
C ARG A 45 11.98 -4.18 -13.86
N GLN A 46 11.25 -5.22 -13.45
CA GLN A 46 11.26 -6.54 -14.10
C GLN A 46 10.15 -6.70 -15.15
N LYS A 47 8.96 -6.16 -14.89
CA LYS A 47 7.80 -6.19 -15.79
C LYS A 47 7.15 -4.79 -15.84
N PRO A 48 7.73 -3.83 -16.60
CA PRO A 48 7.29 -2.43 -16.61
C PRO A 48 5.82 -2.23 -16.99
N ASN A 49 5.29 -3.13 -17.81
CA ASN A 49 3.91 -3.09 -18.30
C ASN A 49 2.90 -3.72 -17.33
N LEU A 50 3.35 -4.39 -16.24
CA LEU A 50 2.44 -4.91 -15.23
C LEU A 50 1.81 -3.73 -14.48
N LEU A 51 0.48 -3.71 -14.43
CA LEU A 51 -0.25 -2.72 -13.65
C LEU A 51 -0.22 -3.12 -12.17
N VAL A 52 0.15 -2.18 -11.31
CA VAL A 52 0.31 -2.38 -9.88
C VAL A 52 -0.60 -1.40 -9.14
N GLU A 53 -1.59 -1.94 -8.45
CA GLU A 53 -2.36 -1.22 -7.44
C GLU A 53 -1.77 -1.47 -6.06
N CYS A 54 -1.75 -0.42 -5.24
CA CYS A 54 -1.41 -0.53 -3.83
C CYS A 54 -2.59 -0.07 -2.98
N LEU A 55 -3.21 -1.02 -2.28
CA LEU A 55 -4.19 -0.75 -1.23
C LEU A 55 -3.45 -0.54 0.09
N THR A 56 -3.24 0.72 0.46
CA THR A 56 -2.41 1.11 1.60
C THR A 56 -3.20 1.15 2.91
N PRO A 57 -2.52 0.94 4.05
CA PRO A 57 -3.02 1.40 5.33
C PRO A 57 -3.13 2.94 5.36
N ASP A 58 -3.62 3.49 6.48
CA ASP A 58 -3.76 4.95 6.63
C ASP A 58 -2.45 5.67 6.99
N PHE A 59 -1.39 4.91 7.31
CA PHE A 59 -0.10 5.41 7.80
C PHE A 59 -0.23 6.46 8.92
N ARG A 60 -1.31 6.41 9.71
CA ARG A 60 -1.63 7.43 10.74
C ARG A 60 -1.56 8.87 10.19
N GLY A 61 -1.85 9.06 8.91
CA GLY A 61 -1.79 10.35 8.24
C GLY A 61 -0.37 10.87 7.92
N ASP A 62 0.66 10.03 8.01
CA ASP A 62 2.03 10.44 7.67
C ASP A 62 2.21 10.58 6.15
N LYS A 63 2.20 11.83 5.70
CA LYS A 63 2.38 12.20 4.29
C LYS A 63 3.70 11.71 3.69
N LYS A 64 4.75 11.49 4.49
CA LYS A 64 6.01 10.94 3.98
C LYS A 64 5.85 9.49 3.54
N CYS A 65 5.10 8.70 4.31
CA CYS A 65 4.80 7.31 3.96
C CYS A 65 4.02 7.24 2.64
N ILE A 66 3.02 8.12 2.48
CA ILE A 66 2.24 8.26 1.24
C ILE A 66 3.16 8.65 0.08
N GLU A 67 4.00 9.67 0.25
CA GLU A 67 4.94 10.13 -0.77
C GLU A 67 5.92 9.03 -1.21
N THR A 68 6.40 8.21 -0.27
CA THR A 68 7.25 7.05 -0.55
C THR A 68 6.55 6.04 -1.46
N ILE A 69 5.29 5.71 -1.19
CA ILE A 69 4.50 4.80 -2.04
C ILE A 69 4.26 5.42 -3.41
N VAL A 70 3.81 6.69 -3.48
CA VAL A 70 3.50 7.36 -4.76
C VAL A 70 4.72 7.41 -5.68
N LYS A 71 5.92 7.61 -5.12
CA LYS A 71 7.18 7.62 -5.89
C LYS A 71 7.65 6.24 -6.38
N SER A 72 6.99 5.16 -5.98
CA SER A 72 7.39 3.79 -6.35
C SER A 72 7.07 3.40 -7.79
N ASN A 73 6.35 4.25 -8.52
CA ASN A 73 5.84 4.04 -9.88
C ASN A 73 4.67 3.04 -9.96
N LEU A 74 3.83 2.97 -8.93
CA LEU A 74 2.54 2.27 -8.99
C LEU A 74 1.57 2.95 -9.97
N ASP A 75 0.56 2.21 -10.41
CA ASP A 75 -0.45 2.69 -11.36
C ASP A 75 -1.73 3.15 -10.66
N VAL A 76 -2.11 2.51 -9.55
CA VAL A 76 -3.28 2.89 -8.74
C VAL A 76 -2.91 2.96 -7.26
N TYR A 77 -3.18 4.11 -6.64
CA TYR A 77 -3.11 4.27 -5.19
C TYR A 77 -4.51 4.15 -4.61
N ALA A 78 -4.73 3.20 -3.71
CA ALA A 78 -6.02 2.95 -3.08
C ALA A 78 -5.91 3.01 -1.55
N HIS A 79 -6.94 3.55 -0.91
CA HIS A 79 -7.12 3.50 0.54
C HIS A 79 -8.61 3.40 0.84
N ASN A 80 -9.00 2.42 1.66
CA ASN A 80 -10.40 2.21 1.98
C ASN A 80 -10.82 3.01 3.22
N VAL A 81 -11.93 3.73 3.09
CA VAL A 81 -12.64 4.30 4.24
C VAL A 81 -13.43 3.21 4.98
N GLU A 82 -13.79 2.11 4.29
CA GLU A 82 -14.53 0.91 4.74
C GLU A 82 -16.01 1.12 5.07
N THR A 83 -16.34 2.12 5.87
CA THR A 83 -17.71 2.35 6.34
C THR A 83 -18.02 3.83 6.52
N VAL A 84 -19.31 4.14 6.68
CA VAL A 84 -19.79 5.51 6.93
C VAL A 84 -19.28 6.05 8.27
N ARG A 85 -19.21 7.39 8.39
CA ARG A 85 -18.62 8.09 9.56
C ARG A 85 -19.20 7.63 10.89
N GLU A 86 -20.51 7.39 10.94
CA GLU A 86 -21.25 7.00 12.15
C GLU A 86 -20.88 5.60 12.67
N LEU A 87 -20.38 4.71 11.79
CA LEU A 87 -20.07 3.32 12.13
C LEU A 87 -18.58 3.05 12.30
N GLN A 88 -17.72 4.03 12.06
CA GLN A 88 -16.26 3.88 12.10
C GLN A 88 -15.73 3.24 13.38
N SER A 89 -16.06 3.82 14.54
CA SER A 89 -15.61 3.34 15.85
C SER A 89 -16.18 1.98 16.25
N HIS A 90 -17.21 1.50 15.54
CA HIS A 90 -17.82 0.20 15.79
C HIS A 90 -17.20 -0.90 14.93
N VAL A 91 -16.65 -0.56 13.76
CA VAL A 91 -16.19 -1.52 12.75
C VAL A 91 -14.68 -1.56 12.63
N ARG A 92 -14.01 -0.40 12.69
CA ARG A 92 -12.56 -0.30 12.54
C ARG A 92 -11.87 -0.10 13.89
N ASP A 93 -10.57 -0.39 13.91
CA ASP A 93 -9.71 -0.10 15.06
C ASP A 93 -9.81 1.39 15.43
N TYR A 94 -9.76 1.70 16.73
CA TYR A 94 -9.90 3.07 17.26
C TYR A 94 -8.81 4.04 16.76
N ARG A 95 -7.70 3.51 16.22
CA ARG A 95 -6.63 4.29 15.58
C ARG A 95 -6.98 4.76 14.18
N ALA A 96 -7.92 4.10 13.51
CA ALA A 96 -8.41 4.51 12.20
C ALA A 96 -9.35 5.72 12.32
N ASN A 97 -9.26 6.64 11.35
CA ASN A 97 -10.05 7.87 11.37
C ASN A 97 -10.64 8.22 10.00
N PHE A 98 -11.96 8.44 9.96
CA PHE A 98 -12.69 8.78 8.73
C PHE A 98 -12.16 10.02 8.02
N GLU A 99 -11.91 11.09 8.76
CA GLU A 99 -11.43 12.35 8.18
C GLU A 99 -9.99 12.21 7.68
N GLN A 100 -9.15 11.47 8.41
CA GLN A 100 -7.78 11.18 7.97
C GLN A 100 -7.77 10.33 6.69
N SER A 101 -8.67 9.34 6.56
CA SER A 101 -8.77 8.55 5.34
C SER A 101 -9.14 9.38 4.10
N LEU A 102 -9.71 10.59 4.27
CA LEU A 102 -10.15 11.45 3.18
C LEU A 102 -9.21 12.63 2.85
N ASN A 103 -8.27 12.99 3.73
CA ASN A 103 -7.47 14.24 3.65
C ASN A 103 -5.95 14.00 3.68
#